data_AF-A0AAJ2ASQ3-F1
#
_entry.id   AF-A0AAJ2ASQ3-F1
#
_cell.length_a   1.000
_cell.length_b   1.000
_cell.length_c   1.000
_cell.angle_alpha   90.00
_cell.angle_beta   90.00
_cell.angle_gamma   90.00
#
_symmetry.space_group_name_H-M   'P 1'
#
loop_
_entity.id
_entity.type
_entity.pdbx_description
1 polymer ?
#
loop_
_entity_poly.entity_id
_entity_poly.type
_entity_poly.pdbx_seq_one_letter_code
_entity_poly.pdbx_strand_id
1 'polypeptide(L)'
;MRDNLSPVIAGPAGTSAIPEQHTRSILFAGGTSTRTIAGIARRLAVAGQRFELHHFLQSADRSAQHDEIDALRHHGKVHRHVDLPHALFEQACTHALSPARANTQIYCSGPPAFMDFIAHHARDWVYAANIHRVGPGAQALQSKST
;
A
#
# COMPACT_ATOMS: atom_id res chain seq x y z
N MET A 1 59.89 -33.50 -1.66
CA MET A 1 59.80 -32.78 -0.37
C MET A 1 58.48 -32.02 -0.39
N ARG A 2 57.41 -32.70 0.03
CA ARG A 2 56.74 -32.58 1.34
C ARG A 2 55.71 -31.44 1.37
N ASP A 3 54.45 -31.86 1.18
CA ASP A 3 53.27 -31.63 2.04
C ASP A 3 52.89 -30.20 2.45
N ASN A 4 51.70 -29.74 2.02
CA ASN A 4 50.58 -29.30 2.89
C ASN A 4 49.39 -28.79 2.04
N LEU A 5 48.22 -29.46 2.05
CA LEU A 5 47.02 -29.14 2.87
C LEU A 5 46.40 -27.76 2.50
N SER A 6 45.18 -27.61 1.98
CA SER A 6 43.94 -28.41 2.00
C SER A 6 42.99 -27.96 0.86
N PRO A 7 42.01 -28.77 0.41
CA PRO A 7 40.96 -28.29 -0.48
C PRO A 7 39.92 -27.48 0.31
N VAL A 8 39.71 -26.20 -0.03
CA VAL A 8 38.58 -25.45 0.53
C VAL A 8 37.31 -25.88 -0.24
N ILE A 9 36.60 -26.85 0.32
CA ILE A 9 35.23 -27.18 -0.08
C ILE A 9 34.34 -26.31 0.81
N ALA A 10 34.04 -25.09 0.36
CA ALA A 10 33.00 -24.28 0.97
C ALA A 10 31.64 -24.83 0.47
N GLY A 11 30.90 -25.49 1.36
CA GLY A 11 29.57 -26.03 1.09
C GLY A 11 28.52 -24.95 0.79
N PRO A 12 27.31 -25.32 0.35
CA PRO A 12 26.25 -24.37 0.05
C PRO A 12 25.63 -23.89 1.37
N ALA A 13 26.17 -22.84 1.96
CA ALA A 13 25.60 -22.21 3.15
C ALA A 13 24.72 -21.03 2.70
N GLY A 14 23.43 -21.32 2.59
CA GLY A 14 22.41 -20.38 2.15
C GLY A 14 22.29 -19.14 3.02
N THR A 15 21.94 -18.03 2.37
CA THR A 15 20.67 -17.35 2.63
C THR A 15 20.30 -16.65 1.33
N SER A 16 19.81 -17.43 0.35
CA SER A 16 18.78 -16.84 -0.51
C SER A 16 17.58 -16.68 0.40
N ALA A 17 17.54 -15.55 1.10
CA ALA A 17 16.32 -15.08 1.71
C ALA A 17 15.33 -15.02 0.55
N ILE A 18 14.50 -16.04 0.41
CA ILE A 18 13.27 -15.97 -0.37
C ILE A 18 12.60 -14.73 0.22
N PRO A 19 12.53 -13.59 -0.48
CA PRO A 19 11.83 -12.47 0.08
C PRO A 19 10.39 -12.97 0.17
N GLU A 20 9.96 -13.28 1.39
CA GLU A 20 8.60 -13.63 1.70
C GLU A 20 7.74 -12.64 0.94
N GLN A 21 7.04 -13.14 -0.08
CA GLN A 21 6.30 -12.37 -1.08
C GLN A 21 5.04 -11.73 -0.46
N HIS A 22 5.14 -11.28 0.79
CA HIS A 22 4.14 -10.49 1.47
C HIS A 22 4.36 -9.04 1.11
N THR A 23 4.09 -8.74 -0.16
CA THR A 23 3.95 -7.38 -0.65
C THR A 23 2.79 -6.72 0.09
N ARG A 24 3.12 -5.96 1.14
CA ARG A 24 2.14 -5.19 1.90
C ARG A 24 1.49 -4.18 0.96
N SER A 25 0.18 -4.04 1.06
CA SER A 25 -0.57 -3.03 0.32
C SER A 25 -1.20 -2.02 1.25
N ILE A 26 -1.07 -0.73 0.95
CA ILE A 26 -1.74 0.36 1.66
C ILE A 26 -2.71 1.02 0.69
N LEU A 27 -3.97 1.12 1.08
CA LEU A 27 -5.04 1.68 0.27
C LEU A 27 -5.58 2.96 0.90
N PHE A 28 -5.72 4.00 0.10
CA PHE A 28 -6.21 5.31 0.48
C PHE A 28 -7.48 5.62 -0.32
N ALA A 29 -8.61 5.74 0.38
CA ALA A 29 -9.88 6.14 -0.21
C ALA A 29 -10.27 7.52 0.28
N GLY A 30 -10.51 8.46 -0.64
CA GLY A 30 -11.05 9.78 -0.33
C GLY A 30 -12.42 9.99 -0.99
N GLY A 31 -13.42 10.38 -0.21
CA GLY A 31 -14.75 10.74 -0.74
C GLY A 31 -15.50 9.56 -1.37
N THR A 32 -16.10 9.74 -2.56
CA THR A 32 -16.97 8.75 -3.23
C THR A 32 -16.24 7.58 -3.88
N SER A 33 -14.90 7.59 -3.86
CA SER A 33 -14.04 6.57 -4.47
C SER A 33 -13.95 5.25 -3.69
N THR A 34 -14.71 5.12 -2.61
CA THR A 34 -14.71 3.98 -1.69
C THR A 34 -14.95 2.64 -2.39
N ARG A 35 -15.82 2.59 -3.43
CA ARG A 35 -16.10 1.34 -4.18
C ARG A 35 -14.85 0.75 -4.83
N THR A 36 -14.09 1.60 -5.49
CA THR A 36 -12.89 1.20 -6.24
C THR A 36 -11.86 0.59 -5.30
N ILE A 37 -11.62 1.27 -4.18
CA ILE A 37 -10.68 0.79 -3.16
C ILE A 37 -11.19 -0.47 -2.47
N ALA A 38 -12.49 -0.57 -2.17
CA ALA A 38 -13.09 -1.79 -1.64
C ALA A 38 -12.91 -2.98 -2.59
N GLY A 39 -13.06 -2.78 -3.90
CA GLY A 39 -12.82 -3.82 -4.90
C GLY A 39 -11.37 -4.33 -4.92
N ILE A 40 -10.39 -3.42 -4.81
CA ILE A 40 -8.97 -3.80 -4.72
C ILE A 40 -8.70 -4.54 -3.41
N ALA A 41 -9.17 -4.03 -2.28
CA ALA A 41 -9.01 -4.66 -0.98
C ALA A 41 -9.65 -6.07 -0.93
N ARG A 42 -10.81 -6.27 -1.57
CA ARG A 42 -11.41 -7.61 -1.73
C ARG A 42 -10.51 -8.55 -2.52
N ARG A 43 -9.94 -8.10 -3.63
CA ARG A 43 -9.01 -8.92 -4.43
C ARG A 43 -7.77 -9.31 -3.64
N LEU A 44 -7.22 -8.38 -2.86
CA LEU A 44 -6.09 -8.65 -1.97
C LEU A 44 -6.46 -9.65 -0.87
N ALA A 45 -7.65 -9.49 -0.27
CA ALA A 45 -8.18 -10.42 0.73
C ALA A 45 -8.34 -11.84 0.18
N VAL A 46 -8.94 -11.99 -1.01
CA VAL A 46 -9.09 -13.29 -1.69
C VAL A 46 -7.74 -13.92 -2.03
N ALA A 47 -6.74 -13.11 -2.39
CA ALA A 47 -5.37 -13.56 -2.63
C ALA A 47 -4.57 -13.84 -1.33
N GLY A 48 -5.19 -13.71 -0.14
CA GLY A 48 -4.51 -13.90 1.14
C GLY A 48 -3.46 -12.83 1.46
N GLN A 49 -3.48 -11.70 0.75
CA GLN A 49 -2.51 -10.62 0.93
C GLN A 49 -2.97 -9.65 2.02
N ARG A 50 -2.03 -9.29 2.89
CA ARG A 50 -2.28 -8.32 3.96
C ARG A 50 -2.34 -6.90 3.39
N PHE A 51 -3.39 -6.19 3.79
CA PHE A 51 -3.55 -4.80 3.44
C PHE A 51 -3.91 -3.92 4.65
N GLU A 52 -3.65 -2.63 4.48
CA GLU A 52 -4.08 -1.55 5.35
C GLU A 52 -4.90 -0.56 4.53
N LEU A 53 -6.08 -0.18 4.98
CA LEU A 53 -7.01 0.69 4.26
C LEU A 53 -7.30 1.93 5.11
N HIS A 54 -7.04 3.11 4.58
CA HIS A 54 -7.37 4.40 5.19
C HIS A 54 -8.50 5.06 4.39
N HIS A 55 -9.66 5.17 5.01
CA HIS A 55 -10.85 5.73 4.40
C HIS A 55 -11.18 7.10 4.99
N PHE A 56 -10.99 8.15 4.20
CA PHE A 56 -11.21 9.55 4.56
C PHE A 56 -12.56 10.04 4.07
N LEU A 57 -13.39 10.49 5.01
CA LEU A 57 -14.78 10.89 4.86
C LEU A 57 -14.98 12.30 5.41
N GLN A 58 -15.85 13.08 4.77
CA GLN A 58 -16.25 14.41 5.27
C GLN A 58 -17.38 14.34 6.31
N SER A 59 -18.10 13.22 6.38
CA SER A 59 -19.20 13.05 7.33
C SER A 59 -19.31 11.59 7.76
N ALA A 60 -19.86 11.37 8.96
CA ALA A 60 -20.03 10.04 9.54
C ALA A 60 -21.20 9.25 8.92
N ASP A 61 -21.86 9.81 7.90
CA ASP A 61 -23.05 9.24 7.30
C ASP A 61 -22.79 7.80 6.86
N ARG A 62 -23.57 6.85 7.37
CA ARG A 62 -23.39 5.44 7.08
C ARG A 62 -24.10 5.11 5.77
N SER A 63 -23.32 4.98 4.70
CA SER A 63 -23.79 4.39 3.45
C SER A 63 -23.52 2.88 3.43
N ALA A 64 -24.28 2.12 2.62
CA ALA A 64 -24.02 0.70 2.38
C ALA A 64 -22.56 0.44 1.94
N GLN A 65 -21.94 1.41 1.28
CA GLN A 65 -20.55 1.37 0.85
C GLN A 65 -19.56 1.43 2.03
N HIS A 66 -19.93 2.07 3.14
CA HIS A 66 -19.11 2.10 4.36
C HIS A 66 -19.13 0.75 5.08
N ASP A 67 -20.26 0.05 5.02
CA ASP A 67 -20.41 -1.29 5.57
C ASP A 67 -19.55 -2.30 4.78
N GLU A 68 -19.49 -2.16 3.45
CA GLU A 68 -18.60 -2.98 2.62
C GLU A 68 -17.12 -2.82 2.96
N ILE A 69 -16.69 -1.62 3.35
CA ILE A 69 -15.33 -1.35 3.83
C ILE A 69 -15.11 -1.93 5.23
N ASP A 70 -16.11 -1.85 6.11
CA ASP A 70 -15.98 -2.41 7.45
C ASP A 70 -15.92 -3.95 7.43
N ALA A 71 -16.64 -4.61 6.52
CA ALA A 71 -16.56 -6.06 6.33
C ALA A 71 -15.13 -6.52 5.95
N LEU A 72 -14.32 -5.65 5.36
CA LEU A 72 -12.93 -5.94 5.01
C LEU A 72 -11.98 -5.98 6.23
N ARG A 73 -12.43 -5.52 7.40
CA ARG A 73 -11.66 -5.60 8.66
C ARG A 73 -11.26 -7.02 9.04
N HIS A 74 -12.02 -8.03 8.58
CA HIS A 74 -11.69 -9.43 8.81
C HIS A 74 -10.43 -9.89 8.08
N HIS A 75 -10.02 -9.18 7.02
CA HIS A 75 -8.91 -9.57 6.15
C HIS A 75 -7.70 -8.61 6.23
N GLY A 76 -7.86 -7.44 6.83
CA GLY A 76 -6.83 -6.42 6.90
C GLY A 76 -7.12 -5.33 7.94
N LYS A 77 -6.21 -4.36 8.05
CA LYS A 77 -6.41 -3.20 8.94
C LYS A 77 -7.24 -2.15 8.21
N VAL A 78 -8.36 -1.71 8.79
CA VAL A 78 -9.21 -0.66 8.21
C VAL A 78 -9.32 0.49 9.19
N HIS A 79 -8.85 1.65 8.77
CA HIS A 79 -8.87 2.91 9.50
C HIS A 79 -9.88 3.84 8.84
N ARG A 80 -10.89 4.25 9.61
CA ARG A 80 -11.87 5.24 9.17
C ARG A 80 -11.52 6.59 9.79
N HIS A 81 -11.49 7.58 8.93
CA HIS A 81 -11.02 8.93 9.17
C HIS A 81 -12.18 9.85 8.78
N VAL A 82 -12.90 10.42 9.76
CA VAL A 82 -14.10 11.22 9.51
C VAL A 82 -13.85 12.66 9.93
N ASP A 83 -14.19 13.59 9.04
CA ASP A 83 -14.13 15.04 9.27
C ASP A 83 -12.80 15.49 9.89
N LEU A 84 -11.70 14.98 9.35
CA LEU A 84 -10.37 15.31 9.87
C LEU A 84 -9.93 16.68 9.37
N PRO A 85 -9.49 17.56 10.28
CA PRO A 85 -8.80 18.78 9.90
C PRO A 85 -7.50 18.44 9.16
N HIS A 86 -7.06 19.36 8.29
CA HIS A 86 -5.94 19.14 7.37
C HIS A 86 -4.68 18.61 8.07
N ALA A 87 -4.26 19.21 9.19
CA ALA A 87 -3.07 18.77 9.92
C ALA A 87 -3.15 17.30 10.40
N LEU A 88 -4.32 16.85 10.84
CA LEU A 88 -4.52 15.47 11.27
C LEU A 88 -4.63 14.51 10.07
N PHE A 89 -5.18 14.98 8.95
CA PHE A 89 -5.15 14.25 7.69
C PHE A 89 -3.71 13.97 7.23
N GLU A 90 -2.86 14.99 7.21
CA GLU A 90 -1.45 14.87 6.82
C GLU A 90 -0.70 13.92 7.77
N GLN A 91 -0.92 14.06 9.08
CA GLN A 91 -0.33 13.19 10.09
C GLN A 91 -0.77 11.73 9.91
N ALA A 92 -2.07 11.49 9.67
CA ALA A 92 -2.60 10.14 9.47
C ALA A 92 -2.03 9.48 8.21
N CYS A 93 -1.88 10.23 7.13
CA CYS A 93 -1.27 9.75 5.89
C CYS A 93 0.22 9.46 6.06
N THR A 94 0.96 10.37 6.69
CA THR A 94 2.40 10.20 6.96
C THR A 94 2.64 9.01 7.88
N HIS A 95 1.84 8.84 8.92
CA HIS A 95 1.92 7.70 9.82
C HIS A 95 1.56 6.37 9.13
N ALA A 96 0.61 6.39 8.20
CA ALA A 96 0.28 5.21 7.40
C ALA A 96 1.44 4.81 6.48
N LEU A 97 2.09 5.80 5.86
CA LEU A 97 3.21 5.61 4.94
C LEU A 97 4.53 5.28 5.65
N SER A 98 4.74 5.74 6.88
CA SER A 98 5.91 5.45 7.72
C SER A 98 5.57 4.34 8.71
N PRO A 99 5.74 3.05 8.35
CA PRO A 99 7.06 2.44 8.07
C PRO A 99 7.03 1.57 6.81
N ALA A 100 6.49 2.09 5.71
CA ALA A 100 6.40 1.34 4.46
C ALA A 100 7.81 0.97 3.97
N ARG A 101 7.92 -0.27 3.47
CA ARG A 101 9.12 -0.76 2.80
C ARG A 101 9.07 -0.37 1.33
N ALA A 102 10.22 -0.28 0.67
CA ALA A 102 10.35 0.07 -0.74
C ALA A 102 9.40 -0.71 -1.68
N ASN A 103 9.11 -1.97 -1.36
CA ASN A 103 8.26 -2.85 -2.16
C ASN A 103 6.75 -2.77 -1.83
N THR A 104 6.34 -1.91 -0.90
CA THR A 104 4.93 -1.73 -0.49
C THR A 104 4.15 -1.12 -1.64
N GLN A 105 2.97 -1.68 -1.94
CA GLN A 105 2.08 -1.16 -2.98
C GLN A 105 1.13 -0.13 -2.38
N ILE A 106 1.09 1.06 -2.95
CA ILE A 106 0.22 2.15 -2.52
C ILE A 106 -0.88 2.31 -3.55
N TYR A 107 -2.14 2.16 -3.15
CA TYR A 107 -3.30 2.41 -4.00
C TYR A 107 -4.03 3.63 -3.46
N CYS A 108 -4.27 4.65 -4.28
CA CYS A 108 -5.03 5.82 -3.86
C CYS A 108 -6.10 6.19 -4.89
N SER A 109 -7.28 6.57 -4.40
CA SER A 109 -8.40 7.01 -5.22
C SER A 109 -9.20 8.07 -4.47
N GLY A 110 -9.42 9.21 -5.12
CA GLY A 110 -10.13 10.35 -4.53
C GLY A 110 -9.94 11.63 -5.36
N PRO A 111 -10.18 12.81 -4.77
CA PRO A 111 -9.89 14.09 -5.43
C PRO A 111 -8.43 14.19 -5.89
N PRO A 112 -8.12 14.92 -6.98
CA PRO A 112 -6.75 15.04 -7.50
C PRO A 112 -5.73 15.47 -6.43
N ALA A 113 -6.04 16.53 -5.69
CA ALA A 113 -5.17 17.03 -4.61
C ALA A 113 -4.87 15.99 -3.53
N PHE A 114 -5.85 15.12 -3.19
CA PHE A 114 -5.65 14.02 -2.26
C PHE A 114 -4.68 12.97 -2.83
N MET A 115 -4.89 12.56 -4.08
CA MET A 115 -4.02 11.56 -4.71
C MET A 115 -2.59 12.08 -4.92
N ASP A 116 -2.44 13.36 -5.27
CA ASP A 116 -1.13 13.98 -5.40
C ASP A 116 -0.41 14.08 -4.05
N PHE A 117 -1.12 14.43 -2.98
CA PHE A 117 -0.58 14.43 -1.63
C PHE A 117 -0.05 13.05 -1.22
N ILE A 118 -0.86 11.99 -1.37
CA ILE A 118 -0.44 10.61 -1.05
C ILE A 118 0.76 10.20 -1.91
N ALA A 119 0.72 10.45 -3.23
CA ALA A 119 1.79 10.09 -4.13
C ALA A 119 3.09 10.87 -3.86
N HIS A 120 3.00 12.12 -3.39
CA HIS A 120 4.16 12.91 -2.98
C HIS A 120 4.86 12.26 -1.79
N HIS A 121 4.13 12.04 -0.68
CA HIS A 121 4.70 11.46 0.53
C HIS A 121 5.11 9.99 0.37
N ALA A 122 4.41 9.21 -0.45
CA ALA A 122 4.76 7.80 -0.66
C ALA A 122 6.13 7.63 -1.32
N ARG A 123 6.57 8.57 -2.15
CA ARG A 123 7.86 8.50 -2.87
C ARG A 123 9.07 8.45 -1.94
N ASP A 124 8.94 8.94 -0.71
CA ASP A 124 10.01 8.88 0.28
C ASP A 124 10.23 7.45 0.82
N TRP A 125 9.24 6.57 0.65
CA TRP A 125 9.22 5.23 1.27
C TRP A 125 9.15 4.08 0.28
N VAL A 126 8.50 4.28 -0.88
CA VAL A 126 8.25 3.24 -1.88
C VAL A 126 8.79 3.60 -3.25
N TYR A 127 9.07 2.58 -4.06
CA TYR A 127 9.39 2.81 -5.46
C TYR A 127 8.23 3.49 -6.17
N ALA A 128 8.54 4.43 -7.07
CA ALA A 128 7.53 5.15 -7.84
C ALA A 128 6.59 4.21 -8.63
N ALA A 129 7.11 3.06 -9.10
CA ALA A 129 6.33 2.02 -9.77
C ALA A 129 5.27 1.34 -8.89
N ASN A 130 5.39 1.47 -7.57
CA ASN A 130 4.48 0.89 -6.59
C ASN A 130 3.37 1.86 -6.15
N ILE A 131 3.29 3.06 -6.74
CA ILE A 131 2.28 4.08 -6.43
C ILE A 131 1.22 4.08 -7.53
N HIS A 132 0.03 3.57 -7.20
CA HIS A 132 -1.10 3.39 -8.10
C HIS A 132 -2.19 4.41 -7.78
N ARG A 133 -2.49 5.28 -8.74
CA ARG A 133 -3.66 6.18 -8.70
C ARG A 133 -4.79 5.51 -9.46
N VAL A 134 -5.98 5.44 -8.87
CA VAL A 134 -7.14 4.74 -9.45
C VAL A 134 -8.34 5.68 -9.46
N GLY A 135 -9.11 5.72 -10.55
CA GLY A 135 -10.31 6.56 -10.67
C GLY A 135 -10.40 7.28 -12.02
N PRO A 136 -11.53 7.94 -12.32
CA PRO A 136 -11.69 8.70 -13.54
C PRO A 136 -10.70 9.87 -13.55
N GLY A 137 -9.76 9.87 -14.51
CA GLY A 137 -8.68 10.85 -14.60
C GLY A 137 -7.33 10.41 -14.06
N ALA A 138 -7.20 9.19 -13.52
CA ALA A 138 -5.89 8.60 -13.23
C ALA A 138 -5.17 8.29 -14.56
N GLN A 139 -4.32 9.21 -15.03
CA GLN A 139 -3.36 8.85 -16.06
C GLN A 139 -2.47 7.75 -15.47
N ALA A 140 -2.53 6.57 -16.07
CA ALA A 140 -1.52 5.54 -15.87
C ALA A 140 -0.18 6.18 -16.19
N LEU A 141 0.67 6.40 -15.17
CA LEU A 141 2.08 6.65 -15.38
C LEU A 141 2.64 5.38 -16.03
N GLN A 142 2.51 5.29 -17.35
CA GLN A 142 3.16 4.29 -18.15
C GLN A 142 4.66 4.51 -17.96
N SER A 143 5.29 3.55 -17.28
CA SER A 143 6.73 3.38 -17.27
C SER A 143 7.20 3.30 -18.71
N LYS A 144 7.65 4.42 -19.26
CA LYS A 144 8.32 4.45 -20.54
C LYS A 144 9.75 3.99 -20.28
N SER A 145 9.94 2.67 -20.26
CA SER A 145 11.27 2.10 -20.44
C SER A 145 11.74 2.50 -21.84
N THR A 146 12.82 3.26 -21.91
CA THR A 146 13.65 3.42 -23.11
C THR A 146 15.08 3.27 -22.65
#